data_AF-A0A7W0X9S2-F1
#
_entry.id   AF-A0A7W0X9S2-F1
#
_cell.length_a   1.000
_cell.length_b   1.000
_cell.length_c   1.000
_cell.angle_alpha   90.00
_cell.angle_beta   90.00
_cell.angle_gamma   90.00
#
_symmetry.space_group_name_H-M   'P 1'
#
loop_
_entity.id
_entity.type
_entity.pdbx_description
1 polymer ?
#
loop_
_entity_poly.entity_id
_entity_poly.type
_entity_poly.pdbx_seq_one_letter_code
_entity_poly.pdbx_strand_id
1 'polypeptide(L)'
;LTDGQTTTGPDPIEAARMAAERGVRVYTVGIGTEKGEMIGAEGWSMRVRLDEESLKTIANVTRGEYFYAGTASDLRKIYQHLNTRIFLEEKETEITALFAAAAAMIAFVSALLSMLWFNRIL
;
A
#
# COMPACT_ATOMS: atom_id res chain seq x y z
N LEU A 1 2.40 -5.23 12.36
CA LEU A 1 1.79 -6.31 13.16
C LEU A 1 2.77 -6.62 14.28
N THR A 2 2.37 -6.46 15.55
CA THR A 2 3.25 -6.70 16.70
C THR A 2 2.48 -7.41 17.81
N ASP A 3 3.16 -8.35 18.46
CA ASP A 3 2.72 -9.17 19.57
C ASP A 3 3.10 -8.58 20.94
N GLY A 4 3.44 -7.29 21.01
CA GLY A 4 3.48 -6.52 22.26
C GLY A 4 4.86 -6.24 22.82
N GLN A 5 5.15 -4.94 22.90
CA GLN A 5 6.32 -4.25 23.44
C GLN A 5 7.64 -4.42 22.66
N THR A 6 8.24 -3.27 22.34
CA THR A 6 9.58 -3.20 21.76
C THR A 6 10.60 -3.57 22.82
N THR A 7 11.23 -4.74 22.67
CA THR A 7 12.27 -5.23 23.57
C THR A 7 13.68 -4.82 23.10
N THR A 8 13.85 -4.43 21.83
CA THR A 8 15.14 -4.03 21.23
C THR A 8 14.91 -3.15 20.00
N GLY A 9 15.74 -2.13 19.81
CA GLY A 9 15.73 -1.28 18.61
C GLY A 9 15.60 0.23 18.91
N PRO A 10 15.66 1.07 17.87
CA PRO A 10 15.41 2.52 17.99
C PRO A 10 13.97 2.80 18.43
N ASP A 11 13.74 3.98 19.00
CA ASP A 11 12.42 4.39 19.52
C ASP A 11 11.35 4.24 18.42
N PRO A 12 10.31 3.40 18.65
CA PRO A 12 9.22 3.19 17.69
C PRO A 12 8.50 4.47 17.27
N ILE A 13 8.41 5.46 18.17
CA ILE A 13 7.74 6.74 17.90
C ILE A 13 8.60 7.57 16.94
N GLU A 14 9.91 7.57 17.12
CA GLU A 14 10.84 8.28 16.25
C GLU A 14 10.90 7.64 14.85
N ALA A 15 10.90 6.30 14.78
CA ALA A 15 10.77 5.58 13.52
C ALA A 15 9.45 5.90 12.80
N ALA A 16 8.34 6.01 13.54
CA ALA A 16 7.04 6.40 12.98
C ALA A 16 7.06 7.83 12.43
N ARG A 17 7.71 8.77 13.13
CA ARG A 17 7.87 10.15 12.65
C ARG A 17 8.64 10.20 11.34
N MET A 18 9.76 9.48 11.24
CA MET A 18 10.54 9.39 10.00
C MET A 18 9.76 8.78 8.83
N ALA A 19 8.88 7.81 9.11
CA ALA A 19 7.99 7.23 8.11
C ALA A 19 6.95 8.26 7.63
N ALA A 20 6.35 9.01 8.57
CA ALA A 20 5.37 10.06 8.26
C ALA A 20 5.96 11.17 7.39
N GLU A 21 7.20 11.59 7.65
CA GLU A 21 7.94 12.57 6.84
C GLU A 21 8.16 12.11 5.39
N ARG A 22 8.25 10.80 5.16
CA ARG A 22 8.38 10.19 3.84
C ARG A 22 7.02 9.89 3.19
N GLY A 23 5.92 10.34 3.78
CA GLY A 23 4.57 10.09 3.28
C GLY A 23 4.07 8.66 3.50
N VAL A 24 4.77 7.84 4.30
CA VAL A 24 4.38 6.46 4.60
C VAL A 24 3.38 6.46 5.75
N ARG A 25 2.19 5.89 5.49
CA ARG A 25 1.14 5.68 6.49
C ARG A 25 1.31 4.33 7.18
N VAL A 26 1.30 4.29 8.51
CA VAL A 26 1.48 3.05 9.28
C VAL A 26 0.18 2.71 10.00
N TYR A 27 -0.34 1.52 9.71
CA TYR A 27 -1.52 0.96 10.38
C TYR A 27 -1.05 -0.01 11.46
N THR A 28 -1.41 0.26 12.71
CA THR A 28 -1.02 -0.56 13.85
C THR A 28 -2.15 -1.51 14.21
N VAL A 29 -1.82 -2.77 14.43
CA VAL A 29 -2.79 -3.79 14.85
C VAL A 29 -2.29 -4.43 16.13
N GLY A 30 -3.04 -4.25 17.21
CA GLY A 30 -2.80 -4.90 18.49
C GLY A 30 -3.54 -6.23 18.58
N ILE A 31 -2.82 -7.30 18.93
CA ILE A 31 -3.38 -8.63 19.16
C ILE A 31 -3.18 -8.99 20.64
N GLY A 32 -4.25 -9.37 21.32
CA GLY A 32 -4.23 -9.76 22.73
C GLY A 32 -5.56 -9.48 23.44
N THR A 33 -5.64 -9.77 24.73
CA THR A 33 -6.78 -9.43 25.60
C THR A 33 -6.35 -8.42 26.66
N GLU A 34 -7.07 -7.30 26.82
CA GLU A 34 -6.80 -6.27 27.86
C GLU A 34 -6.69 -6.84 29.29
N LYS A 35 -7.39 -7.95 29.58
CA LYS A 35 -7.42 -8.61 30.89
C LYS A 35 -6.44 -9.78 31.05
N GLY A 36 -5.71 -10.15 30.01
CA GLY A 36 -4.83 -11.34 30.03
C GLY A 36 -5.60 -12.61 30.38
N GLU A 37 -6.45 -13.11 29.47
CA GLU A 37 -6.95 -14.47 29.65
C GLU A 37 -5.81 -15.47 29.45
N MET A 38 -5.69 -16.41 30.38
CA MET A 38 -4.71 -17.49 30.33
C MET A 38 -5.02 -18.42 29.15
N ILE A 39 -4.49 -18.11 27.98
CA ILE A 39 -4.36 -19.12 26.91
C ILE A 39 -3.11 -19.93 27.23
N GLY A 40 -3.27 -20.88 28.14
CA GLY A 40 -2.23 -21.83 28.54
C GLY A 40 -2.59 -23.23 28.09
N ALA A 41 -1.98 -23.70 27.00
CA ALA A 41 -1.51 -25.08 26.98
C ALA A 41 -0.08 -25.04 27.55
N GLU A 42 0.19 -25.83 28.60
CA GLU A 42 1.52 -26.01 29.19
C GLU A 42 2.20 -24.77 29.83
N GLY A 43 1.52 -24.04 30.72
CA GLY A 43 2.22 -23.23 31.74
C GLY A 43 2.92 -21.94 31.27
N TRP A 44 2.82 -21.57 29.99
CA TRP A 44 3.32 -20.28 29.49
C TRP A 44 2.22 -19.21 29.60
N SER A 45 2.11 -18.55 30.76
CA SER A 45 1.31 -17.33 30.87
C SER A 45 2.11 -16.15 30.32
N MET A 46 1.97 -15.86 29.03
CA MET A 46 2.56 -14.64 28.48
C MET A 46 1.63 -13.46 28.82
N ARG A 47 1.98 -12.70 29.87
CA ARG A 47 1.42 -11.35 30.12
C ARG A 47 1.95 -10.42 29.03
N VAL A 48 1.45 -10.57 27.80
CA VAL A 48 1.64 -9.56 26.77
C VAL A 48 0.80 -8.35 27.17
N ARG A 49 1.40 -7.44 27.93
CA ARG A 49 0.82 -6.10 28.10
C ARG A 49 0.99 -5.40 26.76
N LEU A 50 -0.03 -5.50 25.92
CA LEU A 50 -0.12 -4.73 24.69
C LEU A 50 0.01 -3.25 25.04
N ASP A 51 1.05 -2.60 24.54
CA ASP A 51 1.27 -1.16 24.69
C ASP A 51 0.42 -0.40 23.69
N GLU A 52 -0.89 -0.41 23.94
CA GLU A 52 -1.89 0.17 23.06
C GLU A 52 -1.70 1.69 22.89
N GLU A 53 -1.23 2.37 23.93
CA GLU A 53 -0.96 3.81 23.90
C GLU A 53 0.14 4.16 22.88
N SER A 54 1.24 3.40 22.89
CA SER A 54 2.31 3.55 21.90
C SER A 54 1.82 3.25 20.48
N LEU A 55 1.00 2.21 20.30
CA LEU A 55 0.45 1.85 18.99
C LEU A 55 -0.51 2.90 18.42
N LYS A 56 -1.36 3.50 19.28
CA LYS A 56 -2.23 4.62 18.90
C LYS A 56 -1.41 5.85 18.50
N THR A 57 -0.34 6.12 19.24
CA THR A 57 0.57 7.24 18.96
C THR A 57 1.23 7.09 17.59
N ILE A 58 1.76 5.91 17.26
CA ILE A 58 2.38 5.60 15.96
C ILE A 58 1.39 5.78 14.80
N ALA A 59 0.17 5.25 14.95
CA ALA A 59 -0.87 5.40 13.94
C ALA A 59 -1.23 6.88 13.72
N ASN A 60 -1.44 7.65 14.79
CA ASN A 60 -1.77 9.07 14.70
C ASN A 60 -0.66 9.89 14.02
N VAL A 61 0.60 9.68 14.42
CA VAL A 61 1.75 10.41 13.85
C VAL A 61 1.87 10.16 12.34
N THR A 62 1.58 8.95 11.89
CA THR A 62 1.69 8.56 10.48
C THR A 62 0.41 8.76 9.68
N ARG A 63 -0.65 9.33 10.29
CA ARG A 63 -1.99 9.46 9.70
C ARG A 63 -2.57 8.11 9.23
N GLY A 64 -2.21 7.03 9.93
CA GLY A 64 -2.83 5.73 9.82
C GLY A 64 -3.96 5.54 10.83
N GLU A 65 -4.40 4.31 11.01
CA GLU A 65 -5.43 3.93 11.97
C GLU A 65 -4.92 2.79 12.86
N TYR A 66 -5.31 2.83 14.14
CA TYR A 66 -5.07 1.73 15.08
C TYR A 66 -6.27 0.78 15.06
N PHE A 67 -5.99 -0.51 15.01
CA PHE A 67 -6.99 -1.56 15.10
C PHE A 67 -6.68 -2.51 16.24
N TYR A 68 -7.71 -2.85 17.02
CA TYR A 68 -7.66 -3.91 18.00
C TYR A 68 -8.26 -5.18 17.39
N ALA A 69 -7.46 -6.24 17.30
CA ALA A 69 -7.92 -7.54 16.81
C ALA A 69 -7.86 -8.55 17.96
N GLY A 70 -8.99 -8.69 18.68
CA GLY A 70 -9.16 -9.73 19.69
C GLY A 70 -9.26 -11.13 19.10
N THR A 71 -9.61 -11.26 17.81
CA THR A 71 -9.73 -12.54 17.11
C THR A 71 -9.21 -12.48 15.66
N ALA A 72 -8.79 -13.63 15.11
CA ALA A 72 -8.32 -13.73 13.72
C ALA A 72 -9.36 -13.29 12.67
N SER A 73 -10.65 -13.41 12.99
CA SER A 73 -11.78 -12.94 12.17
C SER A 73 -11.82 -11.42 12.02
N ASP A 74 -11.43 -10.67 13.05
CA ASP A 74 -11.44 -9.20 13.02
C ASP A 74 -10.30 -8.66 12.15
N LEU A 75 -9.14 -9.33 12.18
CA LEU A 75 -8.02 -9.04 11.29
C LEU A 75 -8.43 -9.11 9.82
N ARG A 76 -9.18 -10.14 9.43
CA ARG A 76 -9.63 -10.31 8.04
C ARG A 76 -10.56 -9.19 7.59
N LYS A 77 -11.43 -8.70 8.47
CA LYS A 77 -12.29 -7.54 8.20
C LYS A 77 -11.48 -6.26 8.04
N ILE A 78 -10.47 -6.03 8.88
CA ILE A 78 -9.59 -4.87 8.80
C ILE A 78 -8.84 -4.85 7.46
N TYR A 79 -8.25 -5.97 7.04
CA TYR A 79 -7.60 -6.08 5.74
C TYR A 79 -8.57 -5.89 4.57
N GLN A 80 -9.81 -6.38 4.68
CA GLN A 80 -10.85 -6.16 3.67
C GLN A 80 -11.27 -4.67 3.57
N HIS A 81 -11.32 -3.93 4.67
CA HIS A 81 -11.58 -2.49 4.66
C HIS A 81 -10.40 -1.65 4.13
N LEU A 82 -9.16 -2.07 4.41
CA LEU A 82 -7.94 -1.38 3.95
C LEU A 82 -7.75 -1.49 2.42
N ASN A 83 -8.14 -2.61 1.81
CA ASN A 83 -8.02 -2.82 0.37
C ASN A 83 -8.87 -1.86 -0.48
N THR A 84 -9.82 -1.15 0.13
CA THR A 84 -10.71 -0.20 -0.56
C THR A 84 -10.11 1.20 -0.69
N ARG A 85 -8.97 1.50 -0.04
CA ARG A 85 -8.29 2.82 -0.12
C ARG A 85 -6.92 2.77 -0.80
N ILE A 86 -6.78 1.94 -1.83
CA ILE A 86 -5.65 2.08 -2.76
C ILE A 86 -5.83 3.41 -3.49
N PHE A 87 -4.93 4.37 -3.23
CA PHE A 87 -4.85 5.59 -4.02
C PHE A 87 -4.41 5.19 -5.43
N LEU A 88 -5.35 5.19 -6.37
CA LEU A 88 -5.03 5.16 -7.79
C LEU A 88 -4.37 6.50 -8.12
N GLU A 89 -3.07 6.47 -8.35
CA GLU A 89 -2.36 7.63 -8.90
C GLU A 89 -2.67 7.66 -10.40
N GLU A 90 -3.52 8.59 -10.83
CA GLU A 90 -3.73 8.83 -12.26
C GLU A 90 -2.43 9.38 -12.85
N LYS A 91 -1.76 8.56 -13.66
CA LYS A 91 -0.62 8.98 -14.45
C LYS A 91 -1.11 9.34 -15.84
N GLU A 92 -0.90 10.58 -16.26
CA GLU A 92 -1.12 10.98 -17.64
C GLU A 92 -0.22 10.15 -18.56
N THR A 93 -0.82 9.27 -19.35
CA THR A 93 -0.14 8.53 -20.41
C THR A 93 -0.31 9.27 -21.71
N GLU A 94 0.80 9.70 -22.32
CA GLU A 94 0.75 10.39 -23.60
C GLU A 94 0.31 9.45 -24.74
N ILE A 95 -0.90 9.67 -25.25
CA ILE A 95 -1.49 8.93 -26.38
C ILE A 95 -1.00 9.45 -27.74
N THR A 96 -0.30 10.59 -27.74
CA THR A 96 0.23 11.29 -28.93
C THR A 96 1.17 10.42 -29.75
N ALA A 97 1.98 9.57 -29.10
CA ALA A 97 2.86 8.63 -29.80
C ALA A 97 2.08 7.66 -30.72
N LEU A 98 0.91 7.19 -30.26
CA LEU A 98 0.07 6.26 -31.03
C LEU A 98 -0.52 6.95 -32.27
N PHE A 99 -1.02 8.17 -32.11
CA PHE A 99 -1.54 8.98 -33.21
C PHE A 99 -0.46 9.39 -34.20
N ALA A 100 0.73 9.76 -33.73
CA ALA A 100 1.87 10.09 -34.58
C ALA A 100 2.33 8.88 -35.41
N ALA A 101 2.38 7.69 -34.79
CA ALA A 101 2.70 6.45 -35.49
C ALA A 101 1.65 6.10 -36.57
N ALA A 102 0.36 6.27 -36.26
CA ALA A 102 -0.72 6.07 -37.23
C ALA A 102 -0.63 7.05 -38.40
N ALA A 103 -0.37 8.33 -38.15
CA ALA A 103 -0.18 9.35 -39.18
C ALA A 103 1.03 9.03 -40.08
N ALA A 104 2.15 8.60 -39.49
CA ALA A 104 3.35 8.22 -40.24
C ALA A 104 3.09 7.01 -41.16
N MET A 105 2.36 6.00 -40.68
CA MET A 105 1.95 4.84 -41.47
C MET A 105 1.10 5.23 -42.67
N ILE A 106 0.09 6.09 -42.46
CA ILE A 106 -0.79 6.57 -43.54
C ILE A 106 0.01 7.36 -44.58
N ALA A 107 0.90 8.27 -44.14
CA ALA A 107 1.75 9.04 -45.04
C ALA A 107 2.68 8.14 -45.85
N PHE A 108 3.25 7.10 -45.23
CA PHE A 108 4.11 6.14 -45.91
C PHE A 108 3.37 5.31 -46.96
N VAL A 109 2.17 4.81 -46.64
CA VAL A 109 1.31 4.09 -47.59
C VAL A 109 0.90 4.99 -48.75
N SER A 110 0.55 6.25 -48.48
CA SER A 110 0.20 7.24 -49.49
C SER A 110 1.37 7.50 -50.45
N ALA A 111 2.59 7.65 -49.91
CA ALA A 111 3.80 7.84 -50.73
C ALA A 111 4.10 6.61 -51.61
N LEU A 112 3.97 5.39 -51.07
CA LEU A 112 4.15 4.16 -51.83
C LEU A 112 3.14 4.02 -52.97
N LEU A 113 1.86 4.27 -52.69
CA LEU A 113 0.80 4.24 -53.71
C LEU A 113 1.02 5.30 -54.79
N SER A 114 1.44 6.51 -54.38
CA SER A 114 1.78 7.59 -55.31
C SER A 114 2.92 7.17 -56.25
N MET A 115 4.03 6.64 -55.72
CA MET A 115 5.13 6.15 -56.55
C MET A 115 4.69 5.06 -57.52
N LEU A 116 3.90 4.08 -57.06
CA LEU A 116 3.41 2.98 -57.91
C LEU A 116 2.47 3.46 -59.03
N TRP A 117 1.66 4.48 -58.75
CA TRP A 117 0.75 5.07 -59.74
C TRP A 117 1.51 5.89 -60.79
N PHE A 118 2.46 6.74 -60.37
CA PHE A 118 3.23 7.60 -61.27
C PHE A 118 4.31 6.86 -62.07
N ASN A 119 4.89 5.78 -61.55
CA ASN A 119 5.83 4.93 -62.31
C ASN A 119 5.20 4.15 -63.47
N ARG A 120 3.86 4.21 -63.64
CA ARG A 120 3.13 3.48 -64.67
C ARG A 120 2.70 4.33 -65.87
N ILE A 121 2.95 5.64 -65.86
CA ILE A 121 2.52 6.59 -66.91
C ILE A 121 3.71 7.12 -67.74
N LEU A 122 4.77 6.32 -67.90
CA LEU A 122 5.87 6.57 -68.83
C LEU A 122 5.92 5.50 -69.92
#